data_AF-A0A948ZD33-F1
#
_entry.id   AF-A0A948ZD33-F1
#
_cell.length_a   1.000
_cell.length_b   1.000
_cell.length_c   1.000
_cell.angle_alpha   90.00
_cell.angle_beta   90.00
_cell.angle_gamma   90.00
#
_symmetry.space_group_name_H-M   'P 1'
#
loop_
_entity.id
_entity.type
_entity.pdbx_description
1 polymer ?
#
loop_
_entity_poly.entity_id
_entity_poly.type
_entity_poly.pdbx_seq_one_letter_code
_entity_poly.pdbx_strand_id
1 'polypeptide(L)'
;MFDSNVVKISLFFYIILAGLALFLLWRNSAAPDALKNAGILLASILPVLIVVLPYFKQEIITRQYSFALFYDSENKQIVVGDKFNPYYSNYMYMFTNLSKIPNALDAKDFSEVMDKKGIDIVEKGIVDTLIGKFMMHWDIETKKFEGPVGRSESWSGASKLHKETIPISEIQKIFKSNPFIATPGIIVHPNTSVPPKTSITVKTDNRCRAIVFVNPFAVMEIDIAPSSGMVAQHGIWGAIIADPKNMNRYYVIEYKITANLKLNKTKVYSPEMKYYRKWFENVCDVLERFDWSTVDKNIEKTLNREAISKILGIDNP
;
A
#
# COMPACT_ATOMS: atom_id res chain seq x y z
N MET A 1 15.79 -21.08 23.86
CA MET A 1 15.23 -19.74 23.60
C MET A 1 14.22 -19.49 24.70
N PHE A 2 14.45 -18.54 25.61
CA PHE A 2 13.50 -18.28 26.71
C PHE A 2 12.18 -17.76 26.14
N ASP A 3 11.06 -18.25 26.68
CA ASP A 3 9.73 -17.81 26.29
C ASP A 3 9.61 -16.30 26.57
N SER A 4 9.36 -15.51 25.52
CA SER A 4 9.19 -14.06 25.60
C SER A 4 8.12 -13.66 26.61
N ASN A 5 7.11 -14.52 26.84
CA ASN A 5 6.08 -14.27 27.83
C ASN A 5 6.60 -14.38 29.26
N VAL A 6 7.47 -15.37 29.55
CA VAL A 6 8.08 -15.54 30.87
C VAL A 6 8.96 -14.35 31.22
N VAL A 7 9.75 -13.86 30.25
CA VAL A 7 10.60 -12.68 30.44
C VAL A 7 9.75 -11.43 30.74
N LYS A 8 8.65 -11.21 30.01
CA LYS A 8 7.72 -10.09 30.25
C LYS A 8 7.08 -10.15 31.62
N ILE A 9 6.60 -11.33 32.04
CA ILE A 9 5.97 -11.53 33.35
C ILE A 9 6.97 -11.26 34.47
N SER A 10 8.19 -11.81 34.37
CA SER A 10 9.24 -11.59 35.37
C SER A 10 9.65 -10.13 35.49
N LEU A 11 9.78 -9.41 34.37
CA LEU A 11 10.10 -7.98 34.36
C LEU A 11 8.96 -7.14 34.96
N PHE A 12 7.71 -7.50 34.71
CA PHE A 12 6.55 -6.84 35.29
C PHE A 12 6.52 -6.98 36.82
N PHE A 13 6.71 -8.19 37.34
CA PHE A 13 6.80 -8.42 38.79
C PHE A 13 8.00 -7.72 39.42
N TYR A 14 9.14 -7.71 38.74
CA TYR A 14 10.33 -6.98 39.21
C TYR A 14 10.05 -5.48 39.35
N ILE A 15 9.42 -4.84 38.37
CA ILE A 15 9.07 -3.41 38.42
C ILE A 15 8.09 -3.13 39.57
N ILE A 16 7.08 -3.98 39.78
CA ILE A 16 6.13 -3.83 40.88
C ILE A 16 6.84 -3.94 42.22
N LEU A 17 7.64 -4.99 42.44
CA LEU A 17 8.34 -5.23 43.69
C LEU A 17 9.37 -4.15 43.99
N ALA A 18 10.12 -3.71 42.98
CA ALA A 18 11.10 -2.64 43.14
C ALA A 18 10.43 -1.27 43.39
N GLY A 19 9.30 -0.99 42.75
CA GLY A 19 8.48 0.19 43.04
C GLY A 19 7.90 0.18 44.46
N LEU A 20 7.46 -0.99 44.94
CA LEU A 20 6.94 -1.17 46.30
C LEU A 20 8.05 -1.01 47.35
N ALA A 21 9.25 -1.54 47.08
CA ALA A 21 10.44 -1.34 47.91
C ALA A 21 10.87 0.14 47.96
N LEU A 22 10.85 0.84 46.82
CA LEU A 22 11.10 2.28 46.74
C LEU A 22 10.08 3.08 47.55
N PHE A 23 8.80 2.74 47.47
CA PHE A 23 7.75 3.39 48.26
C PHE A 23 7.96 3.18 49.77
N LEU A 24 8.31 1.97 50.20
CA LEU A 24 8.61 1.66 51.60
C LEU A 24 9.85 2.40 52.11
N LEU A 25 10.91 2.47 51.31
CA LEU A 25 12.14 3.21 51.64
C LEU A 25 11.90 4.72 51.68
N TRP A 26 11.03 5.25 50.80
CA TRP A 26 10.66 6.66 50.82
C TRP A 26 9.82 7.00 52.06
N ARG A 27 8.89 6.12 52.46
CA ARG A 27 8.09 6.30 53.68
C ARG A 27 8.92 6.20 54.97
N ASN A 28 10.01 5.43 54.93
CA ASN A 28 10.99 5.28 56.01
C ASN A 28 12.32 5.98 55.68
N SER A 29 12.26 7.22 55.22
CA SER A 29 13.45 8.00 54.82
C SER A 29 14.46 8.26 55.95
N ALA A 30 14.06 8.07 57.21
CA ALA A 30 14.91 8.14 58.39
C ALA A 30 15.74 6.86 58.65
N ALA A 31 15.49 5.77 57.92
CA ALA A 31 16.28 4.55 58.05
C ALA A 31 17.71 4.76 57.49
N PRO A 32 18.75 4.24 58.15
CA PRO A 32 20.10 4.31 57.63
C PRO A 32 20.19 3.71 56.23
N ASP A 33 20.94 4.36 55.35
CA ASP A 33 21.12 4.01 53.93
C ASP A 33 19.88 4.06 53.02
N ALA A 34 18.72 4.56 53.49
CA ALA A 34 17.49 4.61 52.68
C ALA A 34 17.68 5.35 51.35
N LEU A 35 18.38 6.49 51.35
CA LEU A 35 18.64 7.29 50.15
C LEU A 35 19.56 6.55 49.16
N LYS A 36 20.57 5.85 49.67
CA LYS A 36 21.52 5.06 48.88
C LYS A 36 20.85 3.83 48.26
N ASN A 37 20.02 3.12 49.03
CA ASN A 37 19.28 1.96 48.57
C ASN A 37 18.17 2.33 47.56
N ALA A 38 17.51 3.48 47.75
CA ALA A 38 16.59 4.03 46.76
C ALA A 38 17.31 4.37 45.44
N GLY A 39 18.50 4.95 45.51
CA GLY A 39 19.33 5.21 44.33
C GLY A 39 19.75 3.93 43.59
N ILE A 40 20.14 2.88 44.31
CA ILE A 40 20.48 1.57 43.74
C ILE A 40 19.27 0.91 43.08
N LEU A 41 18.10 0.96 43.71
CA LEU A 41 16.85 0.43 43.15
C LEU A 41 16.41 1.19 41.89
N LEU A 42 16.52 2.51 41.88
CA LEU A 42 16.26 3.30 40.67
C LEU A 42 17.26 2.96 39.56
N ALA A 43 18.54 2.84 39.90
CA ALA A 43 19.59 2.45 38.96
C ALA A 43 19.43 1.02 38.45
N SER A 44 18.76 0.12 39.17
CA SER A 44 18.48 -1.25 38.72
C SER A 44 17.20 -1.38 37.89
N ILE A 45 16.21 -0.50 38.11
CA ILE A 45 14.99 -0.43 37.29
C ILE A 45 15.27 0.23 35.92
N LEU A 46 16.16 1.21 35.86
CA LEU A 46 16.42 1.99 34.65
C LEU A 46 16.88 1.12 33.45
N PRO A 47 17.85 0.19 33.58
CA PRO A 47 18.24 -0.71 32.49
C PRO A 47 17.09 -1.61 32.06
N VAL A 48 16.28 -2.10 32.99
CA VAL A 48 15.08 -2.90 32.70
C VAL A 48 14.08 -2.11 31.88
N LEU A 49 13.79 -0.85 32.25
CA LEU A 49 12.92 0.02 31.48
C LEU A 49 13.49 0.31 30.10
N ILE A 50 14.78 0.59 29.97
CA ILE A 50 15.46 0.82 28.69
C ILE A 50 15.35 -0.40 27.77
N VAL A 51 15.51 -1.61 28.33
CA VAL A 51 15.39 -2.86 27.58
C VAL A 51 13.94 -3.11 27.15
N VAL A 52 12.94 -2.78 27.99
CA VAL A 52 11.53 -3.09 27.70
C VAL A 52 10.82 -2.01 26.88
N LEU A 53 11.24 -0.75 26.97
CA LEU A 53 10.63 0.39 26.25
C LEU A 53 10.45 0.16 24.73
N PRO A 54 11.45 -0.39 24.00
CA PRO A 54 11.29 -0.73 22.60
C PRO A 54 10.14 -1.70 22.32
N TYR A 55 9.81 -2.60 23.26
CA TYR A 55 8.72 -3.57 23.14
C TYR A 55 7.32 -2.93 23.23
N PHE A 56 7.21 -1.70 23.76
CA PHE A 56 5.96 -0.94 23.80
C PHE A 56 5.80 0.04 22.62
N LYS A 57 6.88 0.27 21.85
CA LYS A 57 6.81 1.15 20.68
C LYS A 57 6.01 0.43 19.60
N GLN A 58 4.95 1.09 19.13
CA GLN A 58 4.23 0.59 17.97
C GLN A 58 5.11 0.76 16.75
N GLU A 59 5.33 -0.33 16.03
CA GLU A 59 6.00 -0.25 14.76
C GLU A 59 5.02 0.17 13.68
N ILE A 60 5.40 1.22 12.95
CA ILE A 60 4.66 1.78 11.84
C ILE A 60 5.59 1.77 10.63
N ILE A 61 5.18 1.10 9.57
CA ILE A 61 5.90 1.06 8.30
C ILE A 61 5.06 1.85 7.30
N THR A 62 5.65 2.83 6.64
CA THR A 62 4.98 3.68 5.65
C THR A 62 5.71 3.61 4.31
N ARG A 63 4.93 3.55 3.22
CA ARG A 63 5.38 3.69 1.83
C ARG A 63 4.49 4.70 1.10
N GLN A 64 5.06 5.43 0.18
CA GLN A 64 4.37 6.45 -0.61
C GLN A 64 4.61 6.20 -2.09
N TYR A 65 3.58 6.40 -2.89
CA TYR A 65 3.59 6.25 -4.34
C TYR A 65 2.85 7.42 -4.98
N SER A 66 3.15 7.70 -6.24
CA SER A 66 2.49 8.72 -7.05
C SER A 66 1.88 8.07 -8.28
N PHE A 67 0.57 8.15 -8.45
CA PHE A 67 -0.12 7.62 -9.63
C PHE A 67 -0.56 8.77 -10.53
N ALA A 68 -0.47 8.61 -11.84
CA ALA A 68 -0.82 9.66 -12.81
C ALA A 68 -1.98 9.21 -13.72
N LEU A 69 -3.05 10.00 -13.74
CA LEU A 69 -4.10 9.90 -14.76
C LEU A 69 -3.99 11.07 -15.72
N PHE A 70 -4.38 10.84 -16.97
CA PHE A 70 -4.39 11.87 -17.99
C PHE A 70 -5.80 12.19 -18.46
N TYR A 71 -6.06 13.47 -18.70
CA TYR A 71 -7.36 13.96 -19.17
C TYR A 71 -7.18 14.75 -20.47
N ASP A 72 -7.97 14.41 -21.49
CA ASP A 72 -8.10 15.14 -22.74
C ASP A 72 -9.27 16.11 -22.63
N SER A 73 -8.98 17.40 -22.51
CA SER A 73 -9.99 18.45 -22.36
C SER A 73 -10.81 18.74 -23.62
N GLU A 74 -10.30 18.36 -24.80
CA GLU A 74 -11.01 18.54 -26.06
C GLU A 74 -12.07 17.45 -26.23
N ASN A 75 -11.66 16.19 -26.03
CA ASN A 75 -12.56 15.04 -26.08
C ASN A 75 -13.36 14.83 -24.78
N LYS A 76 -13.02 15.57 -23.72
CA LYS A 76 -13.62 15.49 -22.38
C LYS A 76 -13.62 14.07 -21.82
N GLN A 77 -12.47 13.41 -21.88
CA GLN A 77 -12.33 12.03 -21.43
C GLN A 77 -10.96 11.75 -20.82
N ILE A 78 -10.89 10.73 -19.98
CA ILE A 78 -9.64 10.19 -19.47
C ILE A 78 -8.93 9.46 -20.61
N VAL A 79 -7.63 9.73 -20.76
CA VAL A 79 -6.83 9.14 -21.84
C VAL A 79 -6.53 7.69 -21.49
N VAL A 80 -7.16 6.79 -22.22
CA VAL A 80 -6.84 5.38 -22.28
C VAL A 80 -6.27 5.09 -23.65
N GLY A 81 -5.15 4.40 -23.70
CA GLY A 81 -4.38 4.24 -24.93
C GLY A 81 -5.11 3.48 -26.01
N ASP A 82 -4.90 3.90 -27.25
CA ASP A 82 -5.24 3.15 -28.44
C ASP A 82 -4.13 2.15 -28.83
N LYS A 83 -2.90 2.38 -28.38
CA LYS A 83 -1.72 1.55 -28.65
C LYS A 83 -1.07 1.06 -27.36
N PHE A 84 -0.42 -0.09 -27.43
CA PHE A 84 0.38 -0.60 -26.32
C PHE A 84 1.54 0.35 -26.01
N ASN A 85 1.62 0.83 -24.77
CA ASN A 85 2.81 1.52 -24.25
C ASN A 85 2.99 1.19 -22.76
N PRO A 86 4.17 1.44 -22.18
CA PRO A 86 4.43 1.08 -20.78
C PRO A 86 3.50 1.77 -19.77
N TYR A 87 2.94 2.94 -20.08
CA TYR A 87 1.92 3.56 -19.24
C TYR A 87 0.64 2.73 -19.20
N TYR A 88 0.04 2.44 -20.36
CA TYR A 88 -1.21 1.69 -20.46
C TYR A 88 -1.07 0.26 -19.95
N SER A 89 0.08 -0.37 -20.16
CA SER A 89 0.34 -1.73 -19.68
C SER A 89 0.39 -1.79 -18.16
N ASN A 90 1.04 -0.82 -17.51
CA ASN A 90 1.06 -0.74 -16.05
C ASN A 90 -0.30 -0.37 -15.48
N TYR A 91 -1.03 0.55 -16.13
CA TYR A 91 -2.33 1.07 -15.66
C TYR A 91 -3.53 0.24 -16.13
N MET A 92 -3.32 -0.87 -16.84
CA MET A 92 -4.39 -1.67 -17.47
C MET A 92 -5.52 -2.02 -16.48
N TYR A 93 -5.18 -2.41 -15.25
CA TYR A 93 -6.15 -2.76 -14.20
C TYR A 93 -7.03 -1.59 -13.75
N MET A 94 -6.65 -0.34 -14.02
CA MET A 94 -7.52 0.82 -13.77
C MET A 94 -8.64 0.94 -14.81
N PHE A 95 -8.41 0.45 -16.04
CA PHE A 95 -9.30 0.69 -17.18
C PHE A 95 -10.03 -0.56 -17.69
N THR A 96 -9.65 -1.76 -17.24
CA THR A 96 -10.28 -3.01 -17.64
C THR A 96 -11.79 -3.03 -17.33
N ASN A 97 -12.57 -3.52 -18.29
CA ASN A 97 -14.02 -3.72 -18.22
C ASN A 97 -14.86 -2.46 -17.95
N LEU A 98 -14.28 -1.26 -17.95
CA LEU A 98 -15.04 -0.02 -17.73
C LEU A 98 -16.10 0.26 -18.80
N SER A 99 -16.00 -0.37 -19.98
CA SER A 99 -17.00 -0.29 -21.05
C SER A 99 -18.40 -0.78 -20.64
N LYS A 100 -18.52 -1.53 -19.53
CA LYS A 100 -19.82 -1.95 -18.97
C LYS A 100 -20.54 -0.83 -18.23
N ILE A 101 -19.86 0.28 -17.95
CA ILE A 101 -20.44 1.45 -17.29
C ILE A 101 -20.51 2.57 -18.33
N PRO A 102 -21.71 3.09 -18.65
CA PRO A 102 -21.85 4.19 -19.59
C PRO A 102 -21.04 5.41 -19.15
N ASN A 103 -20.29 6.00 -20.10
CA ASN A 103 -19.53 7.23 -19.88
C ASN A 103 -18.52 7.13 -18.71
N ALA A 104 -17.97 5.92 -18.49
CA ALA A 104 -17.02 5.67 -17.40
C ALA A 104 -15.76 6.54 -17.50
N LEU A 105 -15.30 6.81 -18.73
CA LEU A 105 -14.09 7.57 -19.01
C LEU A 105 -14.37 9.05 -19.32
N ASP A 106 -15.57 9.38 -19.78
CA ASP A 106 -15.97 10.76 -20.06
C ASP A 106 -15.94 11.57 -18.77
N ALA A 107 -15.46 12.80 -18.80
CA ALA A 107 -15.49 13.71 -17.66
C ALA A 107 -15.75 15.13 -18.14
N LYS A 108 -16.69 15.82 -17.50
CA LYS A 108 -17.14 17.16 -17.89
C LYS A 108 -15.99 18.16 -17.94
N ASP A 109 -15.10 18.05 -16.95
CA ASP A 109 -13.93 18.88 -16.78
C ASP A 109 -12.83 18.14 -16.00
N PHE A 110 -11.68 18.80 -15.91
CA PHE A 110 -10.52 18.34 -15.15
C PHE A 110 -10.83 18.13 -13.65
N SER A 111 -11.72 18.93 -13.05
CA SER A 111 -12.03 18.86 -11.62
C SER A 111 -12.82 17.60 -11.29
N GLU A 112 -13.73 17.16 -12.17
CA GLU A 112 -14.43 15.89 -12.03
C GLU A 112 -13.46 14.71 -11.96
N VAL A 113 -12.41 14.75 -12.78
CA VAL A 113 -11.36 13.72 -12.76
C VAL A 113 -10.55 13.84 -11.48
N MET A 114 -10.07 15.03 -11.12
CA MET A 114 -9.25 15.26 -9.92
C MET A 114 -9.94 14.87 -8.61
N ASP A 115 -11.26 15.04 -8.54
CA ASP A 115 -12.05 14.67 -7.37
C ASP A 115 -12.55 13.23 -7.48
N LYS A 116 -13.85 13.04 -7.76
CA LYS A 116 -14.51 11.75 -7.54
C LYS A 116 -14.06 10.68 -8.53
N LYS A 117 -13.99 11.01 -9.83
CA LYS A 117 -13.87 10.00 -10.89
C LYS A 117 -12.48 9.37 -10.94
N GLY A 118 -11.42 10.17 -10.78
CA GLY A 118 -10.07 9.65 -10.76
C GLY A 118 -9.77 8.86 -9.48
N ILE A 119 -10.30 9.26 -8.32
CA ILE A 119 -10.23 8.44 -7.10
C ILE A 119 -10.94 7.10 -7.31
N ASP A 120 -12.13 7.09 -7.93
CA ASP A 120 -12.86 5.84 -8.23
C ASP A 120 -12.01 4.89 -9.11
N ILE A 121 -11.34 5.42 -10.13
CA ILE A 121 -10.49 4.66 -11.07
C ILE A 121 -9.23 4.12 -10.38
N VAL A 122 -8.56 4.95 -9.60
CA VAL A 122 -7.36 4.57 -8.85
C VAL A 122 -7.70 3.51 -7.80
N GLU A 123 -8.79 3.69 -7.05
CA GLU A 123 -9.27 2.72 -6.07
C GLU A 123 -9.61 1.38 -6.75
N LYS A 124 -10.27 1.40 -7.91
CA LYS A 124 -10.51 0.18 -8.70
C LYS A 124 -9.21 -0.50 -9.09
N GLY A 125 -8.23 0.22 -9.63
CA GLY A 125 -6.95 -0.36 -10.03
C GLY A 125 -6.22 -1.04 -8.86
N ILE A 126 -6.22 -0.39 -7.69
CA ILE A 126 -5.64 -0.96 -6.46
C ILE A 126 -6.39 -2.24 -6.08
N VAL A 127 -7.72 -2.17 -5.97
CA VAL A 127 -8.54 -3.31 -5.52
C VAL A 127 -8.45 -4.49 -6.49
N ASP A 128 -8.60 -4.27 -7.80
CA ASP A 128 -8.55 -5.32 -8.83
C ASP A 128 -7.19 -6.05 -8.81
N THR A 129 -6.10 -5.28 -8.70
CA THR A 129 -4.74 -5.85 -8.67
C THR A 129 -4.45 -6.59 -7.37
N LEU A 130 -4.93 -6.09 -6.22
CA LEU A 130 -4.81 -6.79 -4.94
C LEU A 130 -5.60 -8.10 -4.95
N ILE A 131 -6.81 -8.12 -5.51
CA ILE A 131 -7.61 -9.34 -5.64
C ILE A 131 -6.89 -10.33 -6.55
N GLY A 132 -6.42 -9.89 -7.72
CA GLY A 132 -5.66 -10.73 -8.64
C GLY A 132 -4.40 -11.30 -8.01
N LYS A 133 -3.64 -10.48 -7.27
CA LYS A 133 -2.41 -10.89 -6.58
C LYS A 133 -2.70 -11.92 -5.49
N PHE A 134 -3.67 -11.66 -4.63
CA PHE A 134 -3.94 -12.44 -3.43
C PHE A 134 -5.08 -13.45 -3.60
N MET A 135 -5.51 -13.77 -4.83
CA MET A 135 -6.61 -14.69 -5.09
C MET A 135 -6.45 -16.02 -4.34
N MET A 136 -5.26 -16.61 -4.39
CA MET A 136 -5.01 -17.94 -3.81
C MET A 136 -4.47 -17.90 -2.38
N HIS A 137 -3.57 -16.97 -2.06
CA HIS A 137 -2.87 -16.90 -0.77
C HIS A 137 -2.55 -15.44 -0.45
N TRP A 138 -2.51 -15.08 0.84
CA TRP A 138 -2.17 -13.72 1.28
C TRP A 138 -0.68 -13.55 1.59
N ASP A 139 0.00 -14.63 1.95
CA ASP A 139 1.37 -14.71 2.44
C ASP A 139 2.37 -15.21 1.37
N ILE A 140 2.14 -14.72 0.14
CA ILE A 140 2.83 -15.13 -1.08
C ILE A 140 4.34 -14.92 -0.97
N GLU A 141 5.12 -15.90 -1.43
CA GLU A 141 6.53 -15.72 -1.75
C GLU A 141 6.72 -15.45 -3.24
N THR A 142 7.32 -14.31 -3.53
CA THR A 142 7.63 -13.85 -4.88
C THR A 142 9.14 -13.88 -5.06
N LYS A 143 9.59 -14.45 -6.17
CA LYS A 143 10.95 -14.23 -6.66
C LYS A 143 10.87 -13.21 -7.78
N LYS A 144 11.53 -12.08 -7.57
CA LYS A 144 11.66 -11.03 -8.59
C LYS A 144 12.81 -11.41 -9.51
N PHE A 145 12.56 -11.38 -10.82
CA PHE A 145 13.57 -11.55 -11.85
C PHE A 145 13.52 -10.33 -12.77
N GLU A 146 14.66 -9.71 -13.02
CA GLU A 146 14.76 -8.64 -14.01
C GLU A 146 15.09 -9.29 -15.36
N GLY A 147 14.05 -9.47 -16.18
CA GLY A 147 14.20 -9.96 -17.54
C GLY A 147 14.53 -8.81 -18.50
N PRO A 148 14.85 -9.14 -19.77
CA PRO A 148 15.05 -8.14 -20.80
C PRO A 148 13.84 -7.21 -20.85
N VAL A 149 12.62 -7.71 -21.05
CA VAL A 149 11.39 -6.89 -21.18
C VAL A 149 10.84 -6.30 -19.88
N GLY A 150 11.56 -6.40 -18.76
CA GLY A 150 11.18 -5.77 -17.49
C GLY A 150 11.24 -6.71 -16.30
N ARG A 151 10.77 -6.23 -15.15
CA ARG A 151 10.66 -7.03 -13.93
C ARG A 151 9.50 -8.02 -14.08
N SER A 152 9.80 -9.30 -13.96
CA SER A 152 8.82 -10.38 -13.84
C SER A 152 8.85 -10.94 -12.43
N GLU A 153 7.71 -11.41 -11.97
CA GLU A 153 7.58 -12.10 -10.68
C GLU A 153 7.16 -13.54 -10.94
N SER A 154 7.95 -14.48 -10.44
CA SER A 154 7.52 -15.88 -10.34
C SER A 154 7.04 -16.19 -8.93
N TRP A 155 5.92 -16.89 -8.85
CA TRP A 155 5.43 -17.44 -7.60
C TRP A 155 6.36 -18.57 -7.16
N SER A 156 6.92 -18.47 -5.95
CA SER A 156 7.81 -19.50 -5.41
C SER A 156 7.20 -20.29 -4.25
N GLY A 157 6.03 -19.88 -3.73
CA GLY A 157 5.30 -20.61 -2.69
C GLY A 157 4.40 -19.72 -1.82
N ALA A 158 3.74 -20.34 -0.85
CA ALA A 158 3.03 -19.68 0.24
C ALA A 158 3.25 -20.51 1.52
N SER A 159 3.11 -19.91 2.70
CA SER A 159 3.21 -20.68 3.94
C SER A 159 1.94 -21.48 4.21
N LYS A 160 1.99 -22.39 5.18
CA LYS A 160 0.84 -23.19 5.62
C LYS A 160 -0.08 -22.42 6.59
N LEU A 161 0.05 -21.10 6.68
CA LEU A 161 -0.80 -20.30 7.54
C LEU A 161 -2.26 -20.37 7.09
N HIS A 162 -3.16 -20.32 8.06
CA HIS A 162 -4.58 -20.24 7.78
C HIS A 162 -4.88 -18.98 6.95
N LYS A 163 -5.82 -19.09 6.03
CA LYS A 163 -6.28 -18.00 5.18
C LYS A 163 -7.79 -17.92 5.27
N GLU A 164 -8.31 -16.69 5.18
CA GLU A 164 -9.72 -16.44 4.95
C GLU A 164 -9.91 -15.99 3.51
N THR A 165 -11.01 -16.42 2.90
CA THR A 165 -11.33 -16.06 1.52
C THR A 165 -12.56 -15.16 1.54
N ILE A 166 -12.41 -13.97 0.97
CA ILE A 166 -13.50 -13.01 0.82
C ILE A 166 -14.03 -13.13 -0.61
N PRO A 167 -15.31 -13.48 -0.81
CA PRO A 167 -15.89 -13.56 -2.15
C PRO A 167 -16.07 -12.17 -2.76
N ILE A 168 -16.05 -12.10 -4.10
CA ILE A 168 -16.21 -10.84 -4.83
C ILE A 168 -17.49 -10.09 -4.47
N SER A 169 -18.58 -10.81 -4.17
CA SER A 169 -19.86 -10.22 -3.78
C SER A 169 -19.78 -9.46 -2.45
N GLU A 170 -18.88 -9.85 -1.54
CA GLU A 170 -18.63 -9.13 -0.30
C GLU A 170 -17.74 -7.91 -0.54
N ILE A 171 -16.70 -8.04 -1.36
CA ILE A 171 -15.89 -6.91 -1.82
C ILE A 171 -16.77 -5.84 -2.46
N GLN A 172 -17.66 -6.21 -3.38
CA GLN A 172 -18.59 -5.27 -4.02
C GLN A 172 -19.50 -4.54 -3.03
N LYS A 173 -19.90 -5.20 -1.94
CA LYS A 173 -20.67 -4.57 -0.86
C LYS A 173 -19.84 -3.57 -0.06
N ILE A 174 -18.57 -3.92 0.23
CA ILE A 174 -17.62 -3.04 0.93
C ILE A 174 -17.39 -1.75 0.12
N PHE A 175 -17.20 -1.88 -1.20
CA PHE A 175 -16.90 -0.78 -2.12
C PHE A 175 -18.16 -0.23 -2.84
N LYS A 176 -19.34 -0.33 -2.23
CA LYS A 176 -20.63 0.09 -2.84
C LYS A 176 -20.68 1.54 -3.32
N SER A 177 -19.82 2.41 -2.78
CA SER A 177 -19.73 3.83 -3.17
C SER A 177 -18.98 4.05 -4.48
N ASN A 178 -18.16 3.09 -4.91
CA ASN A 178 -17.38 3.15 -6.14
C ASN A 178 -18.04 2.27 -7.23
N PRO A 179 -18.67 2.87 -8.25
CA PRO A 179 -19.36 2.11 -9.29
C PRO A 179 -18.41 1.24 -10.12
N PHE A 180 -17.13 1.63 -10.25
CA PHE A 180 -16.12 0.86 -10.96
C PHE A 180 -15.69 -0.42 -10.21
N ILE A 181 -16.13 -0.61 -8.97
CA ILE A 181 -15.92 -1.85 -8.21
C ILE A 181 -17.25 -2.58 -7.99
N ALA A 182 -18.27 -1.84 -7.55
CA ALA A 182 -19.55 -2.40 -7.14
C ALA A 182 -20.36 -3.01 -8.30
N THR A 183 -20.11 -2.59 -9.54
CA THR A 183 -20.83 -3.09 -10.71
C THR A 183 -20.41 -4.52 -11.06
N PRO A 184 -21.35 -5.47 -11.20
CA PRO A 184 -21.05 -6.85 -11.57
C PRO A 184 -20.27 -6.96 -12.90
N GLY A 185 -19.23 -7.80 -12.89
CA GLY A 185 -18.43 -8.09 -14.07
C GLY A 185 -17.37 -7.05 -14.43
N ILE A 186 -17.19 -6.00 -13.62
CA ILE A 186 -16.02 -5.11 -13.76
C ILE A 186 -14.76 -5.81 -13.25
N ILE A 187 -14.79 -6.24 -11.99
CA ILE A 187 -13.75 -7.12 -11.41
C ILE A 187 -14.08 -8.56 -11.81
N VAL A 188 -13.11 -9.24 -12.39
CA VAL A 188 -13.27 -10.61 -12.94
C VAL A 188 -12.83 -11.70 -11.97
N HIS A 189 -11.97 -11.36 -11.01
CA HIS A 189 -11.46 -12.31 -10.05
C HIS A 189 -12.55 -12.68 -9.02
N PRO A 190 -12.79 -13.97 -8.75
CA PRO A 190 -13.95 -14.41 -7.98
C PRO A 190 -13.82 -14.17 -6.47
N ASN A 191 -12.60 -14.05 -5.96
CA ASN A 191 -12.31 -13.91 -4.53
C ASN A 191 -10.89 -13.36 -4.29
N THR A 192 -10.63 -12.99 -3.04
CA THR A 192 -9.29 -12.67 -2.54
C THR A 192 -9.03 -13.39 -1.22
N SER A 193 -7.79 -13.79 -0.99
CA SER A 193 -7.35 -14.37 0.28
C SER A 193 -6.72 -13.29 1.15
N VAL A 194 -7.10 -13.28 2.43
CA VAL A 194 -6.62 -12.33 3.44
C VAL A 194 -6.13 -13.07 4.68
N PRO A 195 -5.34 -12.40 5.56
CA PRO A 195 -5.00 -12.97 6.85
C PRO A 195 -6.25 -13.32 7.68
N PRO A 196 -6.16 -14.29 8.61
CA PRO A 196 -7.29 -14.65 9.47
C PRO A 196 -7.85 -13.47 10.26
N LYS A 197 -9.17 -13.44 10.44
CA LYS A 197 -9.94 -12.44 11.15
C LYS A 197 -9.72 -11.03 10.61
N THR A 198 -9.56 -10.90 9.29
CA THR A 198 -9.39 -9.61 8.64
C THR A 198 -10.76 -9.00 8.35
N SER A 199 -10.99 -7.79 8.86
CA SER A 199 -12.10 -6.93 8.44
C SER A 199 -11.59 -5.88 7.46
N ILE A 200 -12.31 -5.69 6.36
CA ILE A 200 -12.01 -4.65 5.36
C ILE A 200 -13.09 -3.57 5.46
N THR A 201 -12.66 -2.32 5.53
CA THR A 201 -13.55 -1.16 5.52
C THR A 201 -12.99 -0.08 4.59
N VAL A 202 -13.88 0.78 4.07
CA VAL A 202 -13.50 1.96 3.30
C VAL A 202 -13.89 3.19 4.11
N LYS A 203 -12.91 4.07 4.36
CA LYS A 203 -13.17 5.40 4.91
C LYS A 203 -13.18 6.39 3.77
N THR A 204 -14.12 7.33 3.83
CA THR A 204 -14.21 8.42 2.86
C THR A 204 -14.23 9.73 3.60
N ASP A 205 -13.30 10.60 3.24
CA ASP A 205 -13.25 12.01 3.59
C ASP A 205 -13.34 12.80 2.29
N ASN A 206 -13.80 14.06 2.30
CA ASN A 206 -14.24 14.85 1.14
C ASN A 206 -13.49 14.56 -0.18
N ARG A 207 -12.16 14.53 -0.14
CA ARG A 207 -11.27 14.27 -1.29
C ARG A 207 -10.32 13.09 -1.10
N CYS A 208 -10.48 12.30 -0.04
CA CYS A 208 -9.57 11.21 0.28
C CYS A 208 -10.34 9.92 0.53
N ARG A 209 -9.77 8.79 0.13
CA ARG A 209 -10.30 7.47 0.51
C ARG A 209 -9.23 6.62 1.12
N ALA A 210 -9.59 5.82 2.10
CA ALA A 210 -8.68 4.88 2.72
C ALA A 210 -9.29 3.48 2.71
N ILE A 211 -8.55 2.53 2.17
CA ILE A 211 -8.87 1.10 2.29
C ILE A 211 -8.18 0.58 3.54
N VAL A 212 -8.96 0.10 4.52
CA VAL A 212 -8.44 -0.28 5.83
C VAL A 212 -8.69 -1.76 6.08
N PHE A 213 -7.61 -2.50 6.28
CA PHE A 213 -7.59 -3.90 6.68
C PHE A 213 -7.21 -3.98 8.15
N VAL A 214 -8.06 -4.60 8.98
CA VAL A 214 -7.83 -4.75 10.42
C VAL A 214 -7.87 -6.23 10.78
N ASN A 215 -6.82 -6.73 11.42
CA ASN A 215 -6.77 -8.06 12.01
C ASN A 215 -6.05 -8.03 13.37
N PRO A 216 -6.00 -9.14 14.13
CA PRO A 216 -5.41 -9.15 15.47
C PRO A 216 -3.91 -8.76 15.54
N PHE A 217 -3.18 -8.88 14.43
CA PHE A 217 -1.74 -8.66 14.37
C PHE A 217 -1.36 -7.30 13.79
N ALA A 218 -2.18 -6.74 12.89
CA ALA A 218 -1.86 -5.49 12.22
C ALA A 218 -3.10 -4.72 11.73
N VAL A 219 -2.91 -3.42 11.55
CA VAL A 219 -3.80 -2.54 10.79
C VAL A 219 -3.03 -2.06 9.57
N MET A 220 -3.55 -2.33 8.38
CA MET A 220 -3.01 -1.82 7.12
C MET A 220 -3.99 -0.84 6.52
N GLU A 221 -3.51 0.33 6.12
CA GLU A 221 -4.31 1.44 5.60
C GLU A 221 -3.68 1.92 4.29
N ILE A 222 -4.44 1.93 3.21
CA ILE A 222 -4.02 2.44 1.89
C ILE A 222 -4.82 3.70 1.61
N ASP A 223 -4.19 4.85 1.80
CA ASP A 223 -4.76 6.17 1.59
C ASP A 223 -4.57 6.62 0.13
N ILE A 224 -5.64 7.14 -0.48
CA ILE A 224 -5.71 7.66 -1.84
C ILE A 224 -6.14 9.13 -1.73
N ALA A 225 -5.29 10.05 -2.19
CA ALA A 225 -5.60 11.48 -2.19
C ALA A 225 -5.12 12.14 -3.49
N PRO A 226 -5.89 13.06 -4.10
CA PRO A 226 -5.37 13.90 -5.16
C PRO A 226 -4.27 14.80 -4.60
N SER A 227 -3.15 14.87 -5.32
CA SER A 227 -1.95 15.61 -4.92
C SER A 227 -1.85 16.91 -5.71
N SER A 228 -1.80 16.80 -7.03
CA SER A 228 -1.55 17.92 -7.93
C SER A 228 -2.19 17.66 -9.29
N GLY A 229 -2.30 18.70 -10.11
CA GLY A 229 -2.49 18.51 -11.52
C GLY A 229 -2.03 19.70 -12.34
N MET A 230 -1.60 19.43 -13.56
CA MET A 230 -0.92 20.38 -14.43
C MET A 230 -1.25 20.12 -15.89
N VAL A 231 -1.08 21.14 -16.72
CA VAL A 231 -1.18 21.02 -18.17
C VAL A 231 0.10 20.40 -18.72
N ALA A 232 -0.01 19.33 -19.49
CA ALA A 232 1.11 18.73 -20.21
C ALA A 232 1.36 19.44 -21.55
N GLN A 233 1.89 20.67 -21.49
CA GLN A 233 2.09 21.51 -22.68
C GLN A 233 2.97 20.86 -23.75
N HIS A 234 3.96 20.08 -23.33
CA HIS A 234 4.89 19.37 -24.21
C HIS A 234 4.50 17.88 -24.36
N GLY A 235 3.26 17.53 -24.01
CA GLY A 235 2.85 16.14 -23.84
C GLY A 235 3.59 15.49 -22.67
N ILE A 236 3.49 14.17 -22.59
CA ILE A 236 4.32 13.35 -21.72
C ILE A 236 5.02 12.33 -22.58
N TRP A 237 6.34 12.40 -22.57
CA TRP A 237 7.19 11.53 -23.34
C TRP A 237 6.76 10.06 -23.21
N GLY A 238 6.50 9.39 -24.34
CA GLY A 238 6.11 7.98 -24.39
C GLY A 238 4.70 7.63 -23.88
N ALA A 239 3.93 8.59 -23.37
CA ALA A 239 2.55 8.40 -22.93
C ALA A 239 1.56 9.22 -23.78
N ILE A 240 1.80 10.52 -23.93
CA ILE A 240 0.93 11.48 -24.64
C ILE A 240 1.78 12.38 -25.52
N ILE A 241 1.42 12.47 -26.80
CA ILE A 241 2.07 13.38 -27.74
C ILE A 241 1.42 14.76 -27.61
N ALA A 242 2.23 15.82 -27.58
CA ALA A 242 1.74 17.19 -27.54
C ALA A 242 0.86 17.50 -28.76
N ASP A 243 -0.23 18.24 -28.57
CA ASP A 243 -1.01 18.78 -29.67
C ASP A 243 -0.42 20.15 -30.09
N PRO A 244 0.19 20.27 -31.28
CA PRO A 244 0.83 21.51 -31.71
C PRO A 244 -0.18 22.64 -31.96
N LYS A 245 -1.47 22.31 -32.14
CA LYS A 245 -2.55 23.30 -32.32
C LYS A 245 -3.18 23.72 -31.00
N ASN A 246 -3.08 22.87 -29.96
CA ASN A 246 -3.62 23.15 -28.64
C ASN A 246 -2.72 22.59 -27.52
N MET A 247 -1.74 23.40 -27.11
CA MET A 247 -0.83 23.03 -26.01
C MET A 247 -1.55 22.85 -24.65
N ASN A 248 -2.80 23.30 -24.51
CA ASN A 248 -3.57 23.15 -23.27
C ASN A 248 -4.56 21.97 -23.30
N ARG A 249 -4.45 21.09 -24.29
CA ARG A 249 -5.37 19.97 -24.45
C ARG A 249 -5.27 18.94 -23.33
N TYR A 250 -4.06 18.54 -22.97
CA TYR A 250 -3.82 17.42 -22.06
C TYR A 250 -3.48 17.88 -20.66
N TYR A 251 -4.12 17.26 -19.68
CA TYR A 251 -3.88 17.48 -18.26
C TYR A 251 -3.36 16.21 -17.60
N VAL A 252 -2.47 16.39 -16.64
CA VAL A 252 -1.91 15.35 -15.78
C VAL A 252 -2.48 15.56 -14.40
N ILE A 253 -2.98 14.48 -13.80
CA ILE A 253 -3.55 14.50 -12.47
C ILE A 253 -2.82 13.46 -11.65
N GLU A 254 -2.17 13.93 -10.60
CA GLU A 254 -1.36 13.11 -9.69
C GLU A 254 -2.17 12.73 -8.45
N TYR A 255 -2.17 11.45 -8.11
CA TYR A 255 -2.72 10.90 -6.89
C TYR A 255 -1.60 10.38 -6.00
N LYS A 256 -1.55 10.87 -4.77
CA LYS A 256 -0.64 10.35 -3.75
C LYS A 256 -1.28 9.15 -3.08
N ILE A 257 -0.60 8.01 -3.17
CA ILE A 257 -0.99 6.77 -2.49
C ILE A 257 -0.06 6.55 -1.31
N THR A 258 -0.61 6.39 -0.10
CA THR A 258 0.18 6.07 1.09
C THR A 258 -0.26 4.75 1.68
N ALA A 259 0.64 3.77 1.72
CA ALA A 259 0.41 2.49 2.38
C ALA A 259 1.06 2.51 3.76
N ASN A 260 0.26 2.29 4.80
CA ASN A 260 0.67 2.31 6.19
C ASN A 260 0.38 0.95 6.84
N LEU A 261 1.38 0.34 7.46
CA LEU A 261 1.22 -0.85 8.30
C LEU A 261 1.53 -0.49 9.76
N LYS A 262 0.53 -0.64 10.63
CA LYS A 262 0.67 -0.48 12.08
C LYS A 262 0.59 -1.86 12.73
N LEU A 263 1.70 -2.35 13.27
CA LEU A 263 1.74 -3.65 13.94
C LEU A 263 1.15 -3.56 15.35
N ASN A 264 0.49 -4.62 15.82
CA ASN A 264 0.00 -4.67 17.19
C ASN A 264 1.17 -4.80 18.16
N LYS A 265 1.31 -3.84 19.08
CA LYS A 265 2.37 -3.77 20.11
C LYS A 265 2.59 -5.09 20.85
N THR A 266 1.50 -5.80 21.16
CA THR A 266 1.58 -7.05 21.93
C THR A 266 2.06 -8.25 21.11
N LYS A 267 2.06 -8.14 19.78
CA LYS A 267 2.35 -9.23 18.83
C LYS A 267 3.58 -8.99 17.97
N VAL A 268 4.29 -7.87 18.12
CA VAL A 268 5.46 -7.48 17.28
C VAL A 268 6.50 -8.61 17.14
N TYR A 269 6.71 -9.39 18.21
CA TYR A 269 7.70 -10.47 18.27
C TYR A 269 7.12 -11.87 18.05
N SER A 270 5.87 -11.97 17.62
CA SER A 270 5.24 -13.24 17.28
C SER A 270 5.95 -13.85 16.05
N PRO A 271 6.20 -15.17 15.99
CA PRO A 271 6.82 -15.81 14.83
C PRO A 271 6.07 -15.56 13.51
N GLU A 272 4.76 -15.32 13.60
CA GLU A 272 3.87 -15.04 12.48
C GLU A 272 4.08 -13.64 11.89
N MET A 273 4.67 -12.71 12.65
CA MET A 273 4.77 -11.30 12.26
C MET A 273 5.58 -11.09 10.97
N LYS A 274 6.53 -11.99 10.68
CA LYS A 274 7.27 -11.98 9.41
C LYS A 274 6.36 -12.12 8.18
N TYR A 275 5.26 -12.87 8.30
CA TYR A 275 4.31 -13.06 7.21
C TYR A 275 3.40 -11.85 7.02
N TYR A 276 3.02 -11.16 8.10
CA TYR A 276 2.27 -9.89 8.01
C TYR A 276 3.10 -8.76 7.39
N ARG A 277 4.39 -8.68 7.72
CA ARG A 277 5.33 -7.78 7.03
C ARG A 277 5.44 -8.14 5.56
N LYS A 278 5.60 -9.42 5.24
CA LYS A 278 5.66 -9.90 3.84
C LYS A 278 4.38 -9.60 3.07
N TRP A 279 3.21 -9.74 3.70
CA TRP A 279 1.94 -9.36 3.11
C TRP A 279 1.91 -7.86 2.77
N PHE A 280 2.35 -7.00 3.68
CA PHE A 280 2.49 -5.58 3.41
C PHE A 280 3.50 -5.27 2.30
N GLU A 281 4.66 -5.95 2.27
CA GLU A 281 5.63 -5.80 1.18
C GLU A 281 5.04 -6.25 -0.16
N ASN A 282 4.26 -7.34 -0.20
CA ASN A 282 3.55 -7.77 -1.42
C ASN A 282 2.48 -6.76 -1.87
N VAL A 283 1.79 -6.09 -0.95
CA VAL A 283 0.87 -4.98 -1.25
C VAL A 283 1.66 -3.80 -1.83
N CYS A 284 2.76 -3.44 -1.19
CA CYS A 284 3.68 -2.39 -1.63
C CYS A 284 4.24 -2.66 -3.03
N ASP A 285 4.62 -3.91 -3.32
CA ASP A 285 5.10 -4.36 -4.62
C ASP A 285 4.04 -4.20 -5.72
N VAL A 286 2.76 -4.45 -5.39
CA VAL A 286 1.65 -4.21 -6.30
C VAL A 286 1.51 -2.71 -6.59
N LEU A 287 1.59 -1.87 -5.56
CA LEU A 287 1.47 -0.41 -5.70
C LEU A 287 2.65 0.21 -6.46
N GLU A 288 3.87 -0.31 -6.27
CA GLU A 288 5.10 0.15 -6.95
C GLU A 288 4.99 0.07 -8.48
N ARG A 289 4.17 -0.85 -9.01
CA ARG A 289 3.94 -1.01 -10.46
C ARG A 289 3.25 0.19 -11.09
N PHE A 290 2.39 0.85 -10.33
CA PHE A 290 1.64 2.02 -10.77
C PHE A 290 2.39 3.32 -10.47
N ASP A 291 3.42 3.27 -9.61
CA ASP A 291 4.20 4.45 -9.25
C ASP A 291 4.78 5.10 -10.51
N TRP A 292 4.55 6.41 -10.65
CA TRP A 292 4.92 7.17 -11.83
C TRP A 292 6.43 7.09 -12.08
N SER A 293 7.25 7.07 -11.01
CA SER A 293 8.70 6.91 -11.16
C SER A 293 9.11 5.56 -11.75
N THR A 294 8.37 4.49 -11.46
CA THR A 294 8.56 3.17 -12.06
C THR A 294 8.09 3.16 -13.51
N VAL A 295 6.94 3.75 -13.78
CA VAL A 295 6.37 3.83 -15.13
C VAL A 295 7.25 4.64 -16.07
N ASP A 296 7.73 5.80 -15.62
CA ASP A 296 8.63 6.68 -16.37
C ASP A 296 9.95 5.97 -16.74
N LYS A 297 10.56 5.28 -15.78
CA LYS A 297 11.74 4.43 -16.04
C LYS A 297 11.48 3.32 -17.06
N ASN A 298 10.29 2.73 -17.03
CA ASN A 298 9.91 1.69 -17.99
C ASN A 298 9.68 2.29 -19.39
N ILE A 299 9.11 3.49 -19.48
CA ILE A 299 8.97 4.25 -20.73
C ILE A 299 10.35 4.54 -21.31
N GLU A 300 11.26 5.10 -20.51
CA GLU A 300 12.63 5.42 -20.94
C GLU A 300 13.37 4.18 -21.46
N LYS A 301 13.34 3.07 -20.70
CA LYS A 301 13.97 1.80 -21.11
C LYS A 301 13.39 1.28 -22.43
N THR A 302 12.08 1.33 -22.63
CA THR A 302 11.43 0.85 -23.85
C THR A 302 11.81 1.70 -25.06
N LEU A 303 11.75 3.03 -24.93
CA LEU A 303 12.08 3.93 -26.03
C LEU A 303 13.56 3.89 -26.41
N ASN A 304 14.46 3.79 -25.42
CA ASN A 304 15.89 3.59 -25.69
C ASN A 304 16.15 2.31 -26.48
N ARG A 305 15.41 1.23 -26.19
CA ARG A 305 15.52 -0.02 -26.97
C ARG A 305 14.98 0.11 -28.36
N GLU A 306 13.82 0.73 -28.53
CA GLU A 306 13.26 0.98 -29.86
C GLU A 306 14.22 1.80 -30.71
N ALA A 307 14.84 2.84 -30.13
CA ALA A 307 15.86 3.64 -30.80
C ALA A 307 17.08 2.81 -31.20
N ILE A 308 17.62 1.98 -30.29
CA ILE A 308 18.76 1.10 -30.57
C ILE A 308 18.41 0.05 -31.63
N SER A 309 17.28 -0.64 -31.51
CA SER A 309 16.80 -1.62 -32.50
C SER A 309 16.72 -1.01 -33.89
N LYS A 310 16.19 0.22 -33.99
CA LYS A 310 16.08 0.96 -35.25
C LYS A 310 17.44 1.33 -35.84
N ILE A 311 18.41 1.71 -35.00
CA ILE A 311 19.80 1.98 -35.42
C ILE A 311 20.48 0.69 -35.91
N LEU A 312 20.22 -0.43 -35.25
CA LEU A 312 20.82 -1.73 -35.58
C LEU A 312 20.13 -2.45 -36.75
N GLY A 313 19.04 -1.90 -37.30
CA GLY A 313 18.26 -2.55 -38.36
C GLY A 313 17.59 -3.85 -37.90
N ILE A 314 17.36 -4.00 -36.60
CA ILE A 314 16.63 -5.12 -36.03
C ILE A 314 15.16 -4.70 -35.98
N ASP A 315 14.39 -5.12 -36.98
CA ASP A 315 12.94 -4.94 -36.96
C ASP A 315 12.37 -5.73 -35.77
N ASN A 316 11.83 -5.00 -34.77
CA ASN A 316 11.02 -5.62 -33.72
C ASN A 316 9.66 -5.99 -34.36
N PRO A 317 9.25 -7.27 -34.37
CA PRO A 317 7.92 -7.66 -34.81
C PRO A 317 6.82 -7.13 -33.89
#